data_AF-A2DH33-F1
#
_entry.id   AF-A2DH33-F1
#
_cell.length_a   1.000
_cell.length_b   1.000
_cell.length_c   1.000
_cell.angle_alpha   90.00
_cell.angle_beta   90.00
_cell.angle_gamma   90.00
#
_symmetry.space_group_name_H-M   'P 1'
#
loop_
_entity.id
_entity.type
_entity.pdbx_description
1 polymer ?
#
loop_
_entity_poly.entity_id
_entity_poly.type
_entity_poly.pdbx_seq_one_letter_code
_entity_poly.pdbx_strand_id
1 'polypeptide(L)'
;MIQIFQSTVYPQEYHAAICRDIELFIQRYNTLQPRQFSSSVGNLIAISGYLLFNIGGTQSYVNLDITLTPKFPMKSPYIQFRIDPSQICPSHGLTPQGVVNMPVVHNWVFRQSTLLQMGDDLYRFFMQNPPIMIQTPQQIQGYANAPQQIEQKPQINVEELKAEAYDDANKLVEASNKAQAELASVSTQYALMKHQIALSQKAIEDYRASVTAQATQNYAQGYALNPEVEIELRFEASRQAYQETIEIIKQSYQNKSITFDAMLNEIQSLSRQHFFDGISDKLKTYPKESYTA
;
A
#
# COMPACT_ATOMS: atom_id res chain seq x y z
N MET A 1 12.78 16.48 19.96
CA MET A 1 13.02 15.11 19.45
C MET A 1 12.38 14.15 20.44
N ILE A 2 11.37 13.40 20.00
CA ILE A 2 10.58 12.53 20.87
C ILE A 2 11.44 11.31 21.25
N GLN A 3 11.71 11.09 22.54
CA GLN A 3 12.51 9.94 23.03
C GLN A 3 11.73 8.60 23.02
N ILE A 4 10.94 8.32 21.98
CA ILE A 4 10.08 7.11 21.92
C ILE A 4 10.77 5.90 21.28
N PHE A 5 11.97 6.06 20.70
CA PHE A 5 12.66 5.00 19.97
C PHE A 5 13.63 4.16 20.81
N GLN A 6 13.84 4.52 22.08
CA GLN A 6 14.77 3.79 22.95
C GLN A 6 14.34 2.31 23.06
N SER A 7 15.25 1.39 22.74
CA SER A 7 15.00 -0.06 22.80
C SER A 7 13.81 -0.54 21.95
N THR A 8 13.49 0.17 20.87
CA THR A 8 12.48 -0.27 19.89
C THR A 8 13.06 -1.24 18.86
N VAL A 9 12.18 -1.99 18.21
CA VAL A 9 12.56 -2.97 17.17
C VAL A 9 12.87 -2.35 15.81
N TYR A 10 12.61 -1.05 15.64
CA TYR A 10 12.78 -0.38 14.36
C TYR A 10 14.28 -0.22 14.05
N PRO A 11 14.72 -0.44 12.79
CA PRO A 11 16.10 -0.21 12.41
C PRO A 11 16.52 1.24 12.64
N GLN A 12 17.72 1.44 13.19
CA GLN A 12 18.20 2.75 13.64
C GLN A 12 18.27 3.76 12.49
N GLU A 13 18.58 3.30 11.28
CA GLU A 13 18.63 4.12 10.06
C GLU A 13 17.28 4.77 9.71
N TYR A 14 16.16 4.23 10.20
CA TYR A 14 14.82 4.79 9.97
C TYR A 14 14.29 5.64 11.12
N HIS A 15 14.94 5.66 12.29
CA HIS A 15 14.43 6.37 13.47
C HIS A 15 14.16 7.86 13.18
N ALA A 16 15.09 8.55 12.53
CA ALA A 16 14.92 9.96 12.19
C ALA A 16 13.73 10.20 11.24
N ALA A 17 13.57 9.36 10.22
CA ALA A 17 12.48 9.46 9.26
C ALA A 17 11.11 9.15 9.89
N ILE A 18 11.02 8.07 10.68
CA ILE A 18 9.80 7.71 11.41
C ILE A 18 9.44 8.80 12.42
N CYS A 19 10.42 9.31 13.18
CA CYS A 19 10.19 10.38 14.14
C CYS A 19 9.63 11.63 13.45
N ARG A 20 10.21 12.00 12.30
CA ARG A 20 9.74 13.15 11.53
C ARG A 20 8.32 12.97 11.01
N ASP A 21 7.99 11.78 10.50
CA ASP A 21 6.65 11.47 10.01
C ASP A 21 5.60 11.51 11.14
N ILE A 22 5.94 10.95 12.31
CA ILE A 22 5.11 11.05 13.52
C ILE A 22 4.90 12.51 13.93
N GLU A 23 5.97 13.31 13.98
CA GLU A 23 5.90 14.73 14.37
C GLU A 23 4.97 15.52 13.43
N LEU A 24 5.07 15.32 12.11
CA LEU A 24 4.17 15.95 11.14
C LEU A 24 2.72 15.49 11.32
N PHE A 25 2.52 14.19 11.57
CA PHE A 25 1.21 13.61 11.76
C PHE A 25 0.50 14.17 13.01
N ILE A 26 1.18 14.22 14.16
CA ILE A 26 0.59 14.75 15.40
C ILE A 26 0.47 16.28 15.41
N GLN A 27 1.26 17.00 14.59
CA GLN A 27 1.03 18.42 14.37
C GLN A 27 -0.30 18.67 13.65
N ARG A 28 -0.68 17.79 12.72
CA ARG A 28 -1.97 17.85 12.01
C ARG A 28 -3.13 17.36 12.88
N TYR A 29 -2.92 16.27 13.62
CA TYR A 29 -3.91 15.64 14.49
C TYR A 29 -3.45 15.71 15.95
N ASN A 30 -3.59 16.89 16.54
CA ASN A 30 -3.03 17.24 17.87
C ASN A 30 -3.58 16.45 19.06
N THR A 31 -4.69 15.75 18.87
CA THR A 31 -5.31 14.83 19.83
C THR A 31 -4.62 13.47 19.88
N LEU A 32 -3.80 13.15 18.87
CA LEU A 32 -3.06 11.90 18.77
C LEU A 32 -1.69 12.06 19.45
N GLN A 33 -1.32 11.06 20.24
CA GLN A 33 -0.08 11.06 21.01
C GLN A 33 0.70 9.77 20.74
N PRO A 34 2.01 9.86 20.44
CA PRO A 34 2.84 8.68 20.30
C PRO A 34 3.18 8.12 21.68
N ARG A 35 3.17 6.79 21.80
CA ARG A 35 3.56 6.07 22.99
C ARG A 35 4.31 4.80 22.63
N GLN A 36 5.26 4.43 23.47
CA GLN A 36 5.90 3.12 23.37
C GLN A 36 5.07 2.08 24.13
N PHE A 37 5.05 0.84 23.64
CA PHE A 37 4.50 -0.29 24.36
C PHE A 37 5.31 -1.56 24.09
N SER A 38 5.32 -2.46 25.06
CA SER A 38 6.01 -3.75 24.95
C SER A 38 5.08 -4.79 24.32
N SER A 39 5.62 -5.55 23.38
CA SER A 39 4.95 -6.67 22.71
C SER A 39 5.84 -7.91 22.71
N SER A 40 5.31 -9.06 22.32
CA SER A 40 6.08 -10.31 22.20
C SER A 40 7.24 -10.23 21.21
N VAL A 41 7.17 -9.31 20.25
CA VAL A 41 8.22 -9.08 19.24
C VAL A 41 9.20 -7.98 19.62
N GLY A 42 9.02 -7.35 20.79
CA GLY A 42 9.84 -6.25 21.30
C GLY A 42 9.03 -4.96 21.50
N ASN A 43 9.72 -3.85 21.79
CA ASN A 43 9.02 -2.58 22.01
C ASN A 43 8.65 -1.93 20.68
N LEU A 44 7.37 -1.56 20.58
CA LEU A 44 6.76 -0.92 19.42
C LEU A 44 6.27 0.48 19.79
N ILE A 45 5.98 1.27 18.77
CA ILE A 45 5.36 2.59 18.88
C ILE A 45 3.90 2.47 18.42
N ALA A 46 3.01 3.00 19.25
CA ALA A 46 1.63 3.25 18.90
C ALA A 46 1.36 4.76 18.91
N ILE A 47 0.41 5.20 18.12
CA ILE A 47 -0.12 6.57 18.11
C ILE A 47 -1.59 6.44 18.42
N SER A 48 -2.00 6.97 19.57
CA SER A 48 -3.36 6.79 20.10
C SER A 48 -3.97 8.14 20.44
N GLY A 49 -5.27 8.27 20.27
CA GLY A 49 -6.04 9.46 20.64
C GLY A 49 -7.42 9.38 20.04
N TYR A 50 -8.00 10.52 19.64
CA TYR A 50 -9.32 10.55 18.99
C TYR A 50 -9.34 11.46 17.78
N LEU A 51 -10.20 11.15 16.81
CA LEU A 51 -10.56 12.05 15.72
C LEU A 51 -11.93 12.67 15.96
N LEU A 52 -12.11 13.89 15.49
CA LEU A 52 -13.35 14.66 15.56
C LEU A 52 -14.09 14.57 14.22
N PHE A 53 -15.23 13.89 14.21
CA PHE A 53 -16.10 13.80 13.05
C PHE A 53 -17.37 14.60 13.28
N ASN A 54 -17.82 15.33 12.26
CA ASN A 54 -19.14 15.94 12.29
C ASN A 54 -20.14 14.95 11.69
N ILE A 55 -20.92 14.31 12.55
CA ILE A 55 -21.86 13.26 12.18
C ILE A 55 -23.26 13.75 12.50
N GLY A 56 -24.07 13.99 11.46
CA GLY A 56 -25.44 14.49 11.62
C GLY A 56 -25.55 15.83 12.34
N GLY A 57 -24.55 16.71 12.20
CA GLY A 57 -24.50 18.02 12.86
C GLY A 57 -23.97 17.99 14.30
N THR A 58 -23.61 16.82 14.83
CA THR A 58 -22.99 16.66 16.15
C THR A 58 -21.51 16.32 16.00
N GLN A 59 -20.66 16.95 16.82
CA GLN A 59 -19.26 16.56 16.89
C GLN A 59 -19.11 15.29 17.74
N SER A 60 -18.64 14.23 17.09
CA SER A 60 -18.41 12.93 17.69
C SER A 60 -16.91 12.65 17.77
N TYR A 61 -16.49 12.17 18.94
CA TYR A 61 -15.11 11.79 19.23
C TYR A 61 -14.95 10.29 19.00
N VAL A 62 -14.06 9.92 18.09
CA VAL A 62 -13.85 8.51 17.75
C VAL A 62 -12.40 8.15 18.03
N ASN A 63 -12.19 7.23 18.97
CA ASN A 63 -10.86 6.83 19.40
C ASN A 63 -10.14 6.07 18.28
N LEU A 64 -8.92 6.48 17.95
CA LEU A 64 -8.07 5.90 16.92
C LEU A 64 -6.79 5.36 17.55
N ASP A 65 -6.42 4.15 17.16
CA ASP A 65 -5.12 3.56 17.40
C ASP A 65 -4.41 3.24 16.09
N ILE A 66 -3.14 3.61 16.05
CA ILE A 66 -2.23 3.30 14.96
C ILE A 66 -1.01 2.62 15.56
N THR A 67 -0.81 1.34 15.26
CA THR A 67 0.37 0.59 15.68
C THR A 67 1.37 0.52 14.55
N LEU A 68 2.59 1.04 14.77
CA LEU A 68 3.67 0.89 13.81
C LEU A 68 4.20 -0.54 13.88
N THR A 69 3.97 -1.33 12.82
CA THR A 69 4.36 -2.74 12.78
C THR A 69 5.89 -2.91 12.87
N PRO A 70 6.44 -4.07 13.27
CA PRO A 70 7.90 -4.25 13.40
C PRO A 70 8.71 -3.94 12.14
N LYS A 71 8.07 -4.02 10.96
CA LYS A 71 8.68 -3.75 9.65
C LYS A 71 8.41 -2.33 9.15
N PHE A 72 7.83 -1.44 9.95
CA PHE A 72 7.62 -0.04 9.57
C PHE A 72 8.97 0.66 9.32
N PRO A 73 9.13 1.46 8.25
CA PRO A 73 8.10 1.94 7.31
C PRO A 73 7.90 1.07 6.07
N MET A 74 8.55 -0.10 5.97
CA MET A 74 8.44 -1.00 4.81
C MET A 74 7.06 -1.68 4.70
N LYS A 75 6.33 -1.73 5.80
CA LYS A 75 4.94 -2.21 5.88
C LYS A 75 4.06 -1.15 6.50
N SER A 76 2.79 -1.14 6.11
CA SER A 76 1.80 -0.24 6.69
C SER A 76 1.67 -0.42 8.20
N PRO A 77 1.23 0.64 8.90
CA PRO A 77 0.79 0.49 10.27
C PRO A 77 -0.52 -0.30 10.33
N TYR A 78 -0.77 -0.90 11.50
CA TYR A 78 -2.08 -1.47 11.81
C TYR A 78 -2.96 -0.38 12.41
N ILE A 79 -4.19 -0.24 11.92
CA ILE A 79 -5.07 0.88 12.28
C ILE A 79 -6.43 0.33 12.73
N GLN A 80 -6.88 0.82 13.88
CA GLN A 80 -8.15 0.42 14.46
C GLN A 80 -8.82 1.61 15.15
N PHE A 81 -10.13 1.75 14.95
CA PHE A 81 -10.95 2.57 15.83
C PHE A 81 -11.39 1.76 17.05
N ARG A 82 -11.19 2.31 18.24
CA ARG A 82 -11.73 1.73 19.50
C ARG A 82 -13.17 2.18 19.68
N ILE A 83 -14.07 1.48 19.00
CA ILE A 83 -15.52 1.67 19.07
C ILE A 83 -16.13 0.36 19.57
N ASP A 84 -17.21 0.43 20.34
CA ASP A 84 -18.00 -0.75 20.67
C ASP A 84 -18.54 -1.40 19.37
N PRO A 85 -18.38 -2.72 19.15
CA PRO A 85 -18.86 -3.39 17.94
C PRO A 85 -20.33 -3.14 17.61
N SER A 86 -21.19 -2.89 18.61
CA SER A 86 -22.61 -2.57 18.42
C SER A 86 -22.87 -1.17 17.86
N GLN A 87 -21.89 -0.27 17.99
CA GLN A 87 -21.99 1.13 17.55
C GLN A 87 -21.31 1.37 16.20
N ILE A 88 -20.49 0.43 15.74
CA ILE A 88 -19.79 0.54 14.46
C ILE A 88 -20.82 0.56 13.33
N CYS A 89 -20.64 1.48 12.39
CA CYS A 89 -21.30 1.44 11.09
C CYS A 89 -20.33 0.79 10.10
N PRO A 90 -20.46 -0.51 9.77
CA PRO A 90 -19.52 -1.18 8.88
C PRO A 90 -19.54 -0.52 7.50
N SER A 91 -18.38 -0.44 6.87
CA SER A 91 -18.25 0.07 5.50
C SER A 91 -17.14 -0.69 4.78
N HIS A 92 -17.00 -0.46 3.48
CA HIS A 92 -15.85 -1.02 2.74
C HIS A 92 -14.50 -0.62 3.35
N GLY A 93 -14.44 0.52 4.06
CA GLY A 93 -13.24 1.00 4.74
C GLY A 93 -13.09 0.57 6.20
N LEU A 94 -14.09 -0.10 6.81
CA LEU A 94 -14.12 -0.40 8.24
C LEU A 94 -14.77 -1.75 8.55
N THR A 95 -14.02 -2.64 9.19
CA THR A 95 -14.55 -3.95 9.61
C THR A 95 -15.46 -3.82 10.84
N PRO A 96 -16.30 -4.83 11.14
CA PRO A 96 -17.11 -4.86 12.36
C PRO A 96 -16.31 -4.86 13.68
N GLN A 97 -14.99 -5.09 13.63
CA GLN A 97 -14.09 -5.01 14.79
C GLN A 97 -13.38 -3.65 14.90
N GLY A 98 -13.74 -2.69 14.04
CA GLY A 98 -13.16 -1.36 14.00
C GLY A 98 -11.82 -1.29 13.26
N VAL A 99 -11.41 -2.36 12.59
CA VAL A 99 -10.15 -2.37 11.83
C VAL A 99 -10.34 -1.64 10.52
N VAL A 100 -9.42 -0.73 10.20
CA VAL A 100 -9.49 0.02 8.96
C VAL A 100 -9.00 -0.82 7.79
N ASN A 101 -9.81 -0.89 6.72
CA ASN A 101 -9.51 -1.61 5.49
C ASN A 101 -9.60 -0.67 4.28
N MET A 102 -8.63 0.24 4.13
CA MET A 102 -8.65 1.27 3.08
C MET A 102 -7.46 1.17 2.11
N PRO A 103 -7.59 1.69 0.87
CA PRO A 103 -6.50 1.80 -0.10
C PRO A 103 -5.20 2.35 0.42
N VAL A 104 -5.28 3.39 1.24
CA VAL A 104 -4.10 4.01 1.83
C VAL A 104 -3.31 3.08 2.77
N VAL A 105 -3.96 2.03 3.29
CA VAL A 105 -3.33 1.02 4.17
C VAL A 105 -2.81 -0.18 3.38
N HIS A 106 -3.57 -0.66 2.37
CA HIS A 106 -3.18 -1.84 1.61
C HIS A 106 -2.18 -1.53 0.48
N ASN A 107 -2.22 -0.34 -0.12
CA ASN A 107 -1.27 0.13 -1.13
C ASN A 107 -0.12 0.93 -0.50
N TRP A 108 0.30 0.58 0.71
CA TRP A 108 1.39 1.26 1.38
C TRP A 108 2.72 1.04 0.64
N VAL A 109 3.31 2.12 0.14
CA VAL A 109 4.56 2.10 -0.61
C VAL A 109 5.67 2.70 0.25
N PHE A 110 6.69 1.88 0.55
CA PHE A 110 7.86 2.32 1.31
C PHE A 110 8.50 3.57 0.69
N ARG A 111 8.79 4.57 1.54
CA ARG A 111 9.33 5.90 1.17
C ARG A 111 8.40 6.84 0.40
N GLN A 112 7.19 6.41 0.02
CA GLN A 112 6.21 7.26 -0.66
C GLN A 112 5.00 7.53 0.24
N SER A 113 4.51 6.50 0.94
CA SER A 113 3.42 6.63 1.91
C SER A 113 3.91 7.26 3.22
N THR A 114 3.07 8.13 3.79
CA THR A 114 3.34 8.83 5.05
C THR A 114 2.15 8.70 5.98
N LEU A 115 2.40 8.79 7.30
CA LEU A 115 1.32 8.81 8.30
C LEU A 115 0.39 10.01 8.09
N LEU A 116 0.93 11.16 7.66
CA LEU A 116 0.15 12.36 7.37
C LEU A 116 -0.86 12.14 6.25
N GLN A 117 -0.40 11.66 5.08
CA GLN A 117 -1.28 11.38 3.94
C GLN A 117 -2.34 10.34 4.31
N MET A 118 -1.95 9.29 5.02
CA MET A 118 -2.85 8.28 5.54
C MET A 118 -3.92 8.89 6.45
N GLY A 119 -3.53 9.76 7.38
CA GLY A 119 -4.46 10.50 8.22
C GLY A 119 -5.49 11.30 7.43
N ASP A 120 -5.04 12.08 6.45
CA ASP A 120 -5.91 12.92 5.63
C ASP A 120 -6.91 12.06 4.82
N ASP A 121 -6.46 10.93 4.28
CA ASP A 121 -7.32 10.00 3.54
C ASP A 121 -8.34 9.30 4.44
N LEU A 122 -7.93 8.85 5.64
CA LEU A 122 -8.83 8.31 6.66
C LEU A 122 -9.91 9.34 7.00
N TYR A 123 -9.48 10.55 7.36
CA TYR A 123 -10.39 11.62 7.77
C TYR A 123 -11.41 11.94 6.68
N ARG A 124 -10.94 12.11 5.44
CA ARG A 124 -11.80 12.41 4.29
C ARG A 124 -12.83 11.30 4.04
N PHE A 125 -12.41 10.04 4.10
CA PHE A 125 -13.30 8.90 3.90
C PHE A 125 -14.37 8.81 4.99
N PHE A 126 -13.98 8.90 6.26
CA PHE A 126 -14.89 8.76 7.40
C PHE A 126 -15.77 10.00 7.64
N MET A 127 -15.44 11.14 7.04
CA MET A 127 -16.37 12.28 6.96
C MET A 127 -17.57 11.99 6.03
N GLN A 128 -17.39 11.16 5.02
CA GLN A 128 -18.46 10.75 4.09
C GLN A 128 -19.15 9.45 4.52
N ASN A 129 -18.40 8.61 5.24
CA ASN A 129 -18.85 7.30 5.73
C ASN A 129 -18.58 7.23 7.25
N PRO A 130 -19.41 7.88 8.08
CA PRO A 130 -19.17 7.94 9.52
C PRO A 130 -18.92 6.56 10.15
N PRO A 131 -17.91 6.40 11.01
CA PRO A 131 -17.52 5.10 11.55
C PRO A 131 -18.48 4.59 12.65
N ILE A 132 -19.36 5.46 13.14
CA ILE A 132 -20.35 5.15 14.17
C ILE A 132 -21.77 5.45 13.68
N MET A 133 -22.73 4.65 14.12
CA MET A 133 -24.14 4.93 13.90
C MET A 133 -24.60 6.14 14.73
N ILE A 134 -25.35 7.04 14.11
CA ILE A 134 -26.09 8.08 14.84
C ILE A 134 -27.27 7.38 15.50
N GLN A 135 -27.29 7.30 16.83
CA GLN A 135 -28.52 7.04 17.55
C GLN A 135 -29.38 8.31 17.47
N THR A 136 -30.25 8.41 16.47
CA THR A 136 -31.30 9.43 16.50
C THR A 136 -32.18 9.15 17.72
N PRO A 137 -32.42 10.13 18.62
CA PRO A 137 -33.25 9.93 19.82
C PRO A 137 -34.74 9.56 19.56
N GLN A 138 -35.16 9.30 18.32
CA GLN A 138 -36.56 9.14 17.96
C GLN A 138 -37.16 7.74 18.20
N GLN A 139 -36.50 6.84 18.93
CA GLN A 139 -37.11 5.54 19.28
C GLN A 139 -37.38 5.31 20.77
N ILE A 140 -37.21 6.32 21.64
CA ILE A 140 -37.57 6.19 23.06
C ILE A 140 -38.27 7.46 23.56
N GLN A 141 -39.37 7.88 22.92
CA GLN A 141 -40.31 8.84 23.52
C GLN A 141 -41.58 8.93 22.68
N GLY A 142 -42.62 8.21 23.10
CA GLY A 142 -43.89 8.26 22.38
C GLY A 142 -45.01 7.37 22.91
N TYR A 143 -45.11 7.12 24.22
CA TYR A 143 -46.35 6.59 24.82
C TYR A 143 -46.61 7.26 26.17
N ALA A 144 -46.93 8.54 26.14
CA ALA A 144 -47.69 9.17 27.21
C ALA A 144 -48.67 10.16 26.56
N ASN A 145 -49.94 9.76 26.55
CA ASN A 145 -51.12 10.57 26.29
C ASN A 145 -51.41 11.00 24.84
N ALA A 146 -52.15 10.17 24.11
CA ALA A 146 -53.11 10.62 23.10
C ALA A 146 -54.32 9.66 23.05
N PRO A 147 -55.57 10.16 22.97
CA PRO A 147 -56.76 9.33 22.92
C PRO A 147 -56.85 8.55 21.60
N GLN A 148 -57.30 7.31 21.69
CA GLN A 148 -57.39 6.32 20.62
C GLN A 148 -58.33 6.77 19.49
N GLN A 149 -57.80 6.85 18.27
CA GLN A 149 -58.54 6.54 17.06
C GLN A 149 -57.86 5.32 16.41
N ILE A 150 -58.65 4.26 16.25
CA ILE A 150 -58.20 2.97 15.73
C ILE A 150 -58.14 3.10 14.21
N GLU A 151 -56.95 3.33 13.67
CA GLU A 151 -56.68 3.18 12.24
C GLU A 151 -56.06 1.79 12.01
N GLN A 152 -56.75 0.94 11.26
CA GLN A 152 -56.33 -0.43 10.99
C GLN A 152 -55.07 -0.40 10.10
N LYS A 153 -53.91 -0.73 10.69
CA LYS A 153 -52.67 -0.97 9.95
C LYS A 153 -52.78 -2.25 9.11
N PRO A 154 -52.28 -2.26 7.85
CA PRO A 154 -52.19 -3.49 7.07
C PRO A 154 -51.29 -4.49 7.79
N GLN A 155 -51.74 -5.74 7.90
CA GLN A 155 -50.96 -6.85 8.45
C GLN A 155 -49.79 -7.13 7.51
N ILE A 156 -48.59 -6.70 7.90
CA ILE A 156 -47.35 -7.06 7.22
C ILE A 156 -47.08 -8.54 7.52
N ASN A 157 -47.00 -9.36 6.48
CA ASN A 157 -46.73 -10.78 6.57
C ASN A 157 -45.24 -11.01 6.91
N VAL A 158 -44.96 -11.20 8.20
CA VAL A 158 -43.61 -11.31 8.77
C VAL A 158 -42.82 -12.48 8.17
N GLU A 159 -43.50 -13.53 7.72
CA GLU A 159 -42.87 -14.68 7.06
C GLU A 159 -42.31 -14.35 5.66
N GLU A 160 -42.99 -13.47 4.91
CA GLU A 160 -42.57 -13.07 3.56
C GLU A 160 -41.32 -12.17 3.62
N LEU A 161 -41.27 -11.28 4.61
CA LEU A 161 -40.14 -10.40 4.87
C LEU A 161 -38.88 -11.17 5.32
N LYS A 162 -39.06 -12.28 6.06
CA LYS A 162 -37.95 -13.18 6.41
C LYS A 162 -37.41 -13.92 5.19
N ALA A 163 -38.29 -14.37 4.30
CA ALA A 163 -37.89 -15.07 3.09
C ALA A 163 -37.08 -14.17 2.15
N GLU A 164 -37.50 -12.92 1.97
CA GLU A 164 -36.79 -11.92 1.16
C GLU A 164 -35.41 -11.59 1.75
N ALA A 165 -35.31 -11.41 3.06
CA ALA A 165 -34.02 -11.15 3.72
C ALA A 165 -33.04 -12.35 3.61
N TYR A 166 -33.54 -13.59 3.62
CA TYR A 166 -32.72 -14.77 3.41
C TYR A 166 -32.20 -14.88 1.97
N ASP A 167 -33.03 -14.55 0.99
CA ASP A 167 -32.64 -14.57 -0.43
C ASP A 167 -31.55 -13.51 -0.72
N ASP A 168 -31.71 -12.31 -0.17
CA ASP A 168 -30.70 -11.24 -0.31
C ASP A 168 -29.38 -11.58 0.40
N ALA A 169 -29.44 -12.22 1.57
CA ALA A 169 -28.24 -12.69 2.26
C ALA A 169 -27.48 -13.74 1.42
N ASN A 170 -28.20 -14.67 0.78
CA ASN A 170 -27.59 -15.69 -0.08
C ASN A 170 -26.93 -15.06 -1.32
N LYS A 171 -27.59 -14.09 -1.98
CA LYS A 171 -27.00 -13.37 -3.12
C LYS A 171 -25.71 -12.64 -2.76
N LEU A 172 -25.66 -12.03 -1.57
CA LEU A 172 -24.45 -11.35 -1.08
C LEU A 172 -23.30 -12.33 -0.81
N VAL A 173 -23.60 -13.50 -0.25
CA VAL A 173 -22.60 -14.56 -0.04
C VAL A 173 -22.04 -15.07 -1.38
N GLU A 174 -22.90 -15.31 -2.38
CA GLU A 174 -22.47 -15.72 -3.71
C GLU A 174 -21.61 -14.65 -4.41
N ALA A 175 -22.02 -13.39 -4.34
CA ALA A 175 -21.25 -12.28 -4.89
C ALA A 175 -19.87 -12.14 -4.23
N SER A 176 -19.81 -12.30 -2.90
CA SER A 176 -18.55 -12.29 -2.14
C SER A 176 -17.64 -13.45 -2.54
N ASN A 177 -18.18 -14.67 -2.64
CA ASN A 177 -17.41 -15.84 -3.05
C ASN A 177 -16.85 -15.69 -4.47
N LYS A 178 -17.65 -15.14 -5.39
CA LYS A 178 -17.20 -14.83 -6.76
C LYS A 178 -16.06 -13.79 -6.76
N ALA A 179 -16.20 -12.71 -6.01
CA ALA A 179 -15.16 -11.68 -5.91
C ALA A 179 -13.85 -12.24 -5.29
N GLN A 180 -13.95 -13.13 -4.30
CA GLN A 180 -12.79 -13.81 -3.72
C GLN A 180 -12.10 -14.73 -4.74
N ALA A 181 -12.87 -15.46 -5.55
CA ALA A 181 -12.32 -16.30 -6.61
C ALA A 181 -11.59 -15.48 -7.69
N GLU A 182 -12.17 -14.34 -8.09
CA GLU A 182 -11.53 -13.41 -9.02
C GLU A 182 -10.22 -12.83 -8.46
N LEU A 183 -10.22 -12.40 -7.19
CA LEU A 183 -9.02 -11.90 -6.51
C LEU A 183 -7.91 -12.97 -6.42
N ALA A 184 -8.27 -14.21 -6.11
CA ALA A 184 -7.33 -15.33 -6.06
C ALA A 184 -6.71 -15.60 -7.45
N SER A 185 -7.49 -15.47 -8.52
CA SER A 185 -7.01 -15.64 -9.90
C SER A 185 -5.99 -14.55 -10.28
N VAL A 186 -6.27 -13.29 -9.94
CA VAL A 186 -5.37 -12.15 -10.20
C VAL A 186 -4.07 -12.28 -9.41
N SER A 187 -4.15 -12.67 -8.14
CA SER A 187 -2.98 -12.93 -7.30
C SER A 187 -2.07 -14.02 -7.89
N THR A 188 -2.68 -15.09 -8.41
CA THR A 188 -1.95 -16.20 -9.05
C THR A 188 -1.26 -15.74 -10.35
N GLN A 189 -1.95 -14.96 -11.19
CA GLN A 189 -1.36 -14.39 -12.41
C GLN A 189 -0.19 -13.45 -12.10
N TYR A 190 -0.30 -12.63 -11.06
CA TYR A 190 0.78 -11.75 -10.62
C TYR A 190 2.00 -12.52 -10.10
N ALA A 191 1.79 -13.62 -9.37
CA ALA A 191 2.87 -14.49 -8.92
C ALA A 191 3.61 -15.16 -10.09
N LEU A 192 2.88 -15.66 -11.10
CA LEU A 192 3.45 -16.19 -12.33
C LEU A 192 4.27 -15.14 -13.09
N MET A 193 3.76 -13.92 -13.20
CA MET A 193 4.48 -12.82 -13.83
C MET A 193 5.80 -12.50 -13.12
N LYS A 194 5.78 -12.38 -11.78
CA LYS A 194 7.01 -12.16 -11.01
C LYS A 194 8.04 -13.26 -11.22
N HIS A 195 7.59 -14.50 -11.32
CA HIS A 195 8.47 -15.62 -11.62
C HIS A 195 9.09 -15.49 -13.01
N GLN A 196 8.30 -15.13 -14.03
CA GLN A 196 8.79 -14.94 -15.39
C GLN A 196 9.82 -13.80 -15.47
N ILE A 197 9.58 -12.68 -14.79
CA ILE A 197 10.54 -11.56 -14.71
C ILE A 197 11.85 -12.03 -14.07
N ALA A 198 11.78 -12.80 -12.98
CA ALA A 198 12.97 -13.34 -12.32
C ALA A 198 13.77 -14.29 -13.24
N LEU A 199 13.08 -15.13 -14.04
CA LEU A 199 13.73 -15.99 -15.03
C LEU A 199 14.43 -15.17 -16.12
N SER A 200 13.80 -14.12 -16.63
CA SER A 200 14.40 -13.22 -17.62
C SER A 200 15.61 -12.47 -17.06
N GLN A 201 15.53 -11.97 -15.82
CA GLN A 201 16.66 -11.31 -15.15
C GLN A 201 17.84 -12.26 -14.98
N LYS A 202 17.58 -13.51 -14.56
CA LYS A 202 18.61 -14.53 -14.45
C LYS A 202 19.28 -14.84 -15.79
N ALA A 203 18.50 -14.97 -16.88
CA ALA A 203 19.05 -15.20 -18.20
C ALA A 203 19.97 -14.05 -18.67
N ILE A 204 19.63 -12.80 -18.33
CA ILE A 204 20.46 -11.63 -18.60
C ILE A 204 21.77 -11.67 -17.79
N GLU A 205 21.71 -12.06 -16.52
CA GLU A 205 22.91 -12.22 -15.68
C GLU A 205 23.82 -13.33 -16.20
N ASP A 206 23.26 -14.48 -16.58
CA ASP A 206 23.99 -15.60 -17.17
C ASP A 206 24.67 -15.17 -18.50
N TYR A 207 23.98 -14.39 -19.34
CA TYR A 207 24.55 -13.83 -20.55
C TYR A 207 25.70 -12.86 -20.26
N ARG A 208 25.53 -11.93 -19.30
CA ARG A 208 26.59 -11.00 -18.87
C ARG A 208 27.82 -11.74 -18.35
N ALA A 209 27.63 -12.80 -17.57
CA ALA A 209 28.71 -13.63 -17.07
C ALA A 209 29.45 -14.32 -18.22
N SER A 210 28.74 -14.81 -19.25
CA SER A 210 29.35 -15.45 -20.42
C SER A 210 30.20 -14.48 -21.25
N VAL A 211 29.73 -13.25 -21.46
CA VAL A 211 30.46 -12.20 -22.18
C VAL A 211 31.72 -11.79 -21.41
N THR A 212 31.63 -11.67 -20.09
CA THR A 212 32.78 -11.34 -19.23
C THR A 212 33.82 -12.46 -19.24
N ALA A 213 33.38 -13.73 -19.20
CA ALA A 213 34.27 -14.89 -19.30
C ALA A 213 35.00 -14.96 -20.65
N GLN A 214 34.31 -14.67 -21.76
CA GLN A 214 34.92 -14.57 -23.10
C GLN A 214 35.93 -13.43 -23.18
N ALA A 215 35.62 -12.25 -22.62
CA ALA A 215 36.58 -11.15 -22.53
C ALA A 215 37.84 -11.58 -21.76
N THR A 216 37.68 -12.31 -20.65
CA THR A 216 38.79 -12.78 -19.81
C THR A 216 39.65 -13.84 -20.52
N GLN A 217 39.06 -14.73 -21.32
CA GLN A 217 39.81 -15.66 -22.18
C GLN A 217 40.62 -14.95 -23.27
N ASN A 218 40.09 -13.85 -23.83
CA ASN A 218 40.84 -13.03 -24.80
C ASN A 218 42.03 -12.31 -24.16
N TYR A 219 41.92 -11.85 -22.91
CA TYR A 219 43.05 -11.31 -22.13
C TYR A 219 44.14 -12.37 -21.85
N ALA A 220 43.78 -13.65 -21.67
CA ALA A 220 44.75 -14.74 -21.50
C ALA A 220 45.54 -15.06 -22.79
N GLN A 221 45.10 -14.61 -23.97
CA GLN A 221 45.83 -14.71 -25.24
C GLN A 221 46.70 -13.47 -25.55
N GLY A 222 46.90 -12.57 -24.59
CA GLY A 222 47.91 -11.50 -24.69
C GLY A 222 47.48 -10.25 -25.46
N TYR A 223 46.23 -10.15 -25.89
CA TYR A 223 45.68 -8.90 -26.45
C TYR A 223 45.00 -8.11 -25.34
N ALA A 224 45.70 -7.11 -24.79
CA ALA A 224 45.07 -6.13 -23.91
C ALA A 224 44.02 -5.36 -24.72
N LEU A 225 42.74 -5.58 -24.43
CA LEU A 225 41.66 -4.78 -25.01
C LEU A 225 41.84 -3.33 -24.54
N ASN A 226 41.76 -2.38 -25.48
CA ASN A 226 41.66 -0.96 -25.13
C ASN A 226 40.45 -0.80 -24.17
N PRO A 227 40.64 -0.22 -22.96
CA PRO A 227 39.58 0.00 -21.99
C PRO A 227 38.33 0.70 -22.58
N GLU A 228 38.52 1.56 -23.58
CA GLU A 228 37.43 2.25 -24.29
C GLU A 228 36.54 1.27 -25.06
N VAL A 229 37.13 0.25 -25.70
CA VAL A 229 36.40 -0.77 -26.48
C VAL A 229 35.61 -1.68 -25.55
N GLU A 230 36.15 -2.01 -24.38
CA GLU A 230 35.45 -2.81 -23.37
C GLU A 230 34.23 -2.06 -22.80
N ILE A 231 34.37 -0.77 -22.53
CA ILE A 231 33.27 0.08 -22.05
C ILE A 231 32.18 0.20 -23.12
N GLU A 232 32.55 0.40 -24.40
CA GLU A 232 31.58 0.52 -25.49
C GLU A 232 30.80 -0.79 -25.69
N LEU A 233 31.49 -1.95 -25.66
CA LEU A 233 30.85 -3.26 -25.75
C LEU A 233 29.86 -3.51 -24.60
N ARG A 234 30.23 -3.16 -23.36
CA ARG A 234 29.33 -3.28 -22.20
C ARG A 234 28.11 -2.37 -22.34
N PHE A 235 28.32 -1.15 -22.82
CA PHE A 235 27.24 -0.19 -23.05
C PHE A 235 26.26 -0.69 -24.12
N GLU A 236 26.78 -1.21 -25.23
CA GLU A 236 25.98 -1.70 -26.35
C GLU A 236 25.19 -2.97 -25.97
N ALA A 237 25.81 -3.90 -25.24
CA ALA A 237 25.13 -5.08 -24.69
C ALA A 237 24.03 -4.69 -23.69
N SER A 238 24.29 -3.72 -22.81
CA SER A 238 23.28 -3.19 -21.89
C SER A 238 22.10 -2.55 -22.62
N ARG A 239 22.37 -1.79 -23.69
CA ARG A 239 21.35 -1.16 -24.53
C ARG A 239 20.47 -2.20 -25.23
N GLN A 240 21.06 -3.26 -25.77
CA GLN A 240 20.31 -4.34 -26.42
C GLN A 240 19.40 -5.07 -25.41
N ALA A 241 19.94 -5.47 -24.25
CA ALA A 241 19.14 -6.12 -23.21
C ALA A 241 17.97 -5.27 -22.71
N TYR A 242 18.18 -3.95 -22.61
CA TYR A 242 17.12 -3.00 -22.27
C TYR A 242 16.01 -2.97 -23.33
N GLN A 243 16.37 -2.92 -24.61
CA GLN A 243 15.40 -2.92 -25.72
C GLN A 243 14.59 -4.22 -25.77
N GLU A 244 15.24 -5.38 -25.63
CA GLU A 244 14.57 -6.67 -25.61
C GLU A 244 13.56 -6.79 -24.46
N THR A 245 13.95 -6.33 -23.27
CA THR A 245 13.08 -6.37 -22.09
C THR A 245 11.85 -5.46 -22.27
N ILE A 246 12.00 -4.29 -22.89
CA ILE A 246 10.86 -3.42 -23.22
C ILE A 246 9.89 -4.13 -24.17
N GLU A 247 10.39 -4.81 -25.19
CA GLU A 247 9.53 -5.51 -26.15
C GLU A 247 8.76 -6.65 -25.50
N ILE A 248 9.38 -7.40 -24.57
CA ILE A 248 8.69 -8.43 -23.78
C ILE A 248 7.57 -7.81 -22.93
N ILE A 249 7.83 -6.66 -22.29
CA ILE A 249 6.83 -5.95 -21.47
C ILE A 249 5.65 -5.48 -22.35
N LYS A 250 5.93 -4.92 -23.53
CA LYS A 250 4.89 -4.50 -24.48
C LYS A 250 4.07 -5.68 -24.99
N GLN A 251 4.70 -6.80 -25.34
CA GLN A 251 3.99 -8.01 -25.76
C GLN A 251 3.08 -8.55 -24.64
N SER A 252 3.55 -8.49 -23.39
CA SER A 252 2.75 -8.88 -22.23
C SER A 252 1.49 -8.01 -22.06
N TYR A 253 1.59 -6.71 -22.37
CA TYR A 253 0.44 -5.80 -22.40
C TYR A 253 -0.51 -6.11 -23.57
N GLN A 254 0.02 -6.33 -24.77
CA GLN A 254 -0.80 -6.70 -25.94
C GLN A 254 -1.58 -8.01 -25.71
N ASN A 255 -0.97 -8.97 -25.03
CA ASN A 255 -1.59 -10.25 -24.64
C ASN A 255 -2.53 -10.12 -23.43
N LYS A 256 -2.81 -8.90 -22.95
CA LYS A 256 -3.64 -8.60 -21.78
C LYS A 256 -3.18 -9.31 -20.50
N SER A 257 -1.91 -9.71 -20.44
CA SER A 257 -1.31 -10.36 -19.27
C SER A 257 -0.94 -9.34 -18.19
N ILE A 258 -0.81 -8.06 -18.55
CA ILE A 258 -0.58 -6.94 -17.63
C ILE A 258 -1.51 -5.77 -17.96
N THR A 259 -1.82 -4.96 -16.95
CA THR A 259 -2.54 -3.69 -17.16
C THR A 259 -1.61 -2.63 -17.76
N PHE A 260 -2.20 -1.59 -18.35
CA PHE A 260 -1.43 -0.46 -18.88
C PHE A 260 -0.55 0.20 -17.82
N ASP A 261 -1.08 0.40 -16.61
CA ASP A 261 -0.34 1.01 -15.50
C ASP A 261 0.84 0.15 -15.05
N ALA A 262 0.68 -1.18 -15.04
CA ALA A 262 1.77 -2.11 -14.73
C ALA A 262 2.88 -2.05 -15.79
N MET A 263 2.52 -2.02 -17.07
CA MET A 263 3.47 -1.84 -18.18
C MET A 263 4.27 -0.52 -18.01
N LEU A 264 3.57 0.56 -17.68
CA LEU A 264 4.16 1.90 -17.59
C LEU A 264 5.14 1.99 -16.40
N ASN A 265 4.78 1.42 -15.25
CA ASN A 265 5.64 1.36 -14.07
C ASN A 265 6.90 0.52 -14.31
N GLU A 266 6.78 -0.64 -14.98
CA GLU A 266 7.93 -1.50 -15.27
C GLU A 266 8.89 -0.86 -16.28
N ILE A 267 8.37 -0.25 -17.35
CA ILE A 267 9.21 0.49 -18.31
C ILE A 267 9.93 1.64 -17.61
N GLN A 268 9.26 2.38 -16.73
CA GLN A 268 9.90 3.47 -15.96
C GLN A 268 10.99 2.95 -15.02
N SER A 269 10.74 1.86 -14.32
CA SER A 269 11.72 1.22 -13.42
C SER A 269 12.95 0.77 -14.20
N LEU A 270 12.74 0.04 -15.30
CA LEU A 270 13.79 -0.47 -16.17
C LEU A 270 14.60 0.68 -16.80
N SER A 271 13.94 1.77 -17.19
CA SER A 271 14.61 2.96 -17.75
C SER A 271 15.51 3.64 -16.73
N ARG A 272 15.07 3.74 -15.46
CA ARG A 272 15.92 4.26 -14.37
C ARG A 272 17.13 3.36 -14.17
N GLN A 273 16.92 2.06 -14.08
CA GLN A 273 18.02 1.10 -13.87
C GLN A 273 19.04 1.16 -15.02
N HIS A 274 18.59 1.13 -16.28
CA HIS A 274 19.48 1.24 -17.44
C HIS A 274 20.27 2.56 -17.46
N PHE A 275 19.64 3.67 -17.06
CA PHE A 275 20.33 4.96 -16.97
C PHE A 275 21.40 4.96 -15.86
N PHE A 276 21.08 4.45 -14.68
CA PHE A 276 22.01 4.43 -13.55
C PHE A 276 23.17 3.45 -13.73
N ASP A 277 22.92 2.27 -14.31
CA ASP A 277 23.93 1.22 -14.46
C ASP A 277 24.76 1.39 -15.74
N GLY A 278 24.15 1.82 -16.84
CA GLY A 278 24.82 1.88 -18.15
C GLY A 278 25.40 3.26 -18.52
N ILE A 279 24.62 4.32 -18.32
CA ILE A 279 25.00 5.68 -18.77
C ILE A 279 25.93 6.36 -17.75
N SER A 280 25.69 6.15 -16.45
CA SER A 280 26.53 6.71 -15.37
C SER A 280 28.00 6.28 -15.49
N ASP A 281 28.26 5.02 -15.82
CA ASP A 281 29.62 4.51 -15.92
C ASP A 281 30.33 4.96 -17.20
N LYS A 282 29.60 5.16 -18.31
CA LYS A 282 30.13 5.80 -19.52
C LYS A 282 30.42 7.29 -19.32
N LEU A 283 29.62 8.00 -18.52
CA LEU A 283 29.81 9.43 -18.24
C LEU A 283 30.99 9.72 -17.29
N LYS A 284 31.31 8.81 -16.37
CA LYS A 284 32.46 8.95 -15.45
C LYS A 284 33.82 8.85 -16.15
N THR A 285 33.86 8.27 -17.35
CA THR A 285 35.10 7.98 -18.08
C THR A 285 35.39 8.96 -19.22
N TYR A 286 34.50 9.91 -19.53
CA TYR A 286 34.85 11.01 -20.43
C TYR A 286 35.97 11.85 -19.80
N PRO A 287 37.04 12.17 -20.55
CA PRO A 287 38.11 13.02 -20.04
C PRO A 287 37.50 14.37 -19.65
N LYS A 288 37.70 14.78 -18.40
CA LYS A 288 37.45 16.17 -17.99
C LYS A 288 38.43 17.03 -18.78
N GLU A 289 37.99 17.60 -19.89
CA GLU A 289 38.74 18.65 -20.57
C GLU A 289 39.08 19.70 -19.52
N SER A 290 40.38 19.84 -19.28
CA SER A 290 40.92 20.77 -18.30
C SER A 290 40.72 22.15 -18.90
N TYR A 291 39.62 22.82 -18.53
CA TYR A 291 39.49 24.25 -18.77
C TYR A 291 40.57 24.96 -17.95
N THR A 292 41.70 25.19 -18.61
CA THR A 292 42.73 26.12 -18.15
C THR A 292 42.23 27.50 -18.51
N ALA A 293 41.90 28.27 -17.47
CA ALA A 293 41.64 29.71 -17.56
C ALA A 293 42.94 30.49 -17.68
#